data_AF-A0AAV2NWR4-F1
#
_entry.id   AF-A0AAV2NWR4-F1
#
_cell.length_a   1.000
_cell.length_b   1.000
_cell.length_c   1.000
_cell.angle_alpha   90.00
_cell.angle_beta   90.00
_cell.angle_gamma   90.00
#
_symmetry.space_group_name_H-M   'P 1'
#
loop_
_entity.id
_entity.type
_entity.pdbx_description
1 polymer ?
#
loop_
_entity_poly.entity_id
_entity_poly.type
_entity_poly.pdbx_seq_one_letter_code
_entity_poly.pdbx_strand_id
1 'polypeptide(L)'
;MDSKRLALSKSILEMKFMKRTKDKVEKQQFQEEGEEYFGSTLTSRMKEASGKFFMEPSYIFCEGLIDGRLSYQGMNPTIEKLMEAKENAKRAQTDIKEELDVSDEQMALWQKMQKMHSKIAKKPQHKANRKSQHSKTDCKDEPMEKKPKFLKPVD
;
A
#
# COMPACT_ATOMS: atom_id res chain seq x y z
N MET A 1 34.15 -15.08 30.90
CA MET A 1 34.47 -15.75 29.62
C MET A 1 34.77 -14.64 28.64
N ASP A 2 36.03 -14.24 28.57
CA ASP A 2 36.45 -13.04 27.85
C ASP A 2 36.55 -13.36 26.36
N SER A 3 35.46 -13.14 25.64
CA SER A 3 35.46 -13.10 24.19
C SER A 3 36.29 -11.91 23.75
N LYS A 4 37.62 -12.09 23.68
CA LYS A 4 38.55 -11.12 23.12
C LYS A 4 38.01 -10.71 21.76
N ARG A 5 37.53 -9.46 21.65
CA ARG A 5 36.90 -8.92 20.44
C ARG A 5 37.80 -9.29 19.25
N LEU A 6 37.28 -10.10 18.33
CA LEU A 6 37.97 -10.56 17.13
C LEU A 6 38.10 -9.39 16.14
N ALA A 7 38.90 -8.39 16.53
CA ALA A 7 39.16 -7.20 15.73
C ALA A 7 40.46 -7.38 14.94
N LEU A 8 40.46 -6.90 13.69
CA LEU A 8 41.67 -6.83 12.88
C LEU A 8 42.66 -5.83 13.50
N SER A 9 43.96 -6.08 13.32
CA SER A 9 44.99 -5.14 13.78
C SER A 9 44.92 -3.81 13.01
N LYS A 10 45.30 -2.72 13.66
CA LYS A 10 45.28 -1.36 13.07
C LYS A 10 46.09 -1.27 11.76
N SER A 11 47.23 -1.96 11.70
CA SER A 11 48.09 -2.02 10.51
C SER A 11 47.41 -2.71 9.32
N ILE A 12 46.63 -3.77 9.56
CA ILE A 12 45.85 -4.44 8.50
C ILE A 12 44.75 -3.51 8.00
N LEU A 13 44.07 -2.82 8.91
CA LEU A 13 42.95 -1.94 8.58
C LEU A 13 43.38 -0.71 7.75
N GLU A 14 44.63 -0.28 7.88
CA GLU A 14 45.21 0.84 7.12
C GLU A 14 45.52 0.48 5.65
N MET A 15 45.56 -0.81 5.30
CA MET A 15 45.84 -1.22 3.93
C MET A 15 44.72 -0.77 2.97
N LYS A 16 45.09 -0.40 1.74
CA LYS A 16 44.16 0.17 0.74
C LYS A 16 42.93 -0.71 0.47
N PHE A 17 43.09 -2.04 0.48
CA PHE A 17 41.98 -2.97 0.27
C PHE A 17 41.01 -3.06 1.46
N MET A 18 41.45 -2.66 2.66
CA MET A 18 40.65 -2.62 3.88
C MET A 18 39.91 -1.30 4.08
N LYS A 19 40.02 -0.32 3.17
CA LYS A 19 39.36 0.99 3.28
C LYS A 19 37.88 0.91 3.65
N ARG A 20 37.09 0.06 2.96
CA ARG A 20 35.66 -0.12 3.27
C ARG A 20 35.42 -0.70 4.67
N THR A 21 36.28 -1.61 5.11
CA THR A 21 36.20 -2.21 6.45
C THR A 21 36.60 -1.20 7.52
N LYS A 22 37.64 -0.38 7.25
CA LYS A 22 38.06 0.73 8.10
C LYS A 22 36.93 1.72 8.34
N ASP A 23 36.31 2.21 7.26
CA ASP A 23 35.20 3.16 7.34
C ASP A 23 34.03 2.60 8.15
N LYS A 24 33.75 1.29 8.05
CA LYS A 24 32.71 0.61 8.84
C LYS A 24 33.06 0.51 10.32
N VAL A 25 34.30 0.12 10.64
CA VAL A 25 34.77 -0.02 12.03
C VAL A 25 34.80 1.34 12.71
N GLU A 26 35.31 2.38 12.05
CA GLU A 26 35.35 3.74 12.58
C GLU A 26 33.93 4.30 12.78
N LYS A 27 33.00 4.03 11.85
CA LYS A 27 31.60 4.43 12.02
C LYS A 27 30.93 3.75 13.22
N GLN A 28 31.22 2.46 13.45
CA GLN A 28 30.70 1.74 14.62
C GLN A 28 31.28 2.28 15.92
N GLN A 29 32.60 2.53 15.95
CA GLN A 29 33.27 3.13 17.11
C GLN A 29 32.69 4.51 17.42
N PHE A 30 32.47 5.35 16.41
CA PHE A 30 31.87 6.66 16.59
C PHE A 30 30.42 6.59 17.13
N GLN A 31 29.66 5.57 16.74
CA GLN A 31 28.32 5.33 17.27
C GLN A 31 28.36 4.87 18.73
N GLU A 32 29.22 3.89 19.04
CA GLU A 32 29.41 3.36 20.41
C GLU A 32 29.90 4.47 21.34
N GLU A 33 30.92 5.23 20.95
CA GLU A 33 31.41 6.40 21.69
C GLU A 33 30.32 7.46 21.83
N GLY A 34 29.60 7.79 20.75
CA GLY A 34 28.49 8.74 20.80
C GLY A 34 27.38 8.31 21.76
N GLU A 35 27.03 7.03 21.77
CA GLU A 35 26.05 6.45 22.70
C GLU A 35 26.56 6.47 24.14
N GLU A 36 27.85 6.22 24.39
CA GLU A 36 28.46 6.33 25.71
C GLU A 36 28.47 7.78 26.23
N TYR A 37 28.84 8.74 25.38
CA TYR A 37 28.90 10.17 25.76
C TYR A 37 27.51 10.79 25.96
N PHE A 38 26.56 10.52 25.07
CA PHE A 38 25.24 11.17 25.07
C PHE A 38 24.14 10.31 25.71
N GLY A 39 24.35 9.02 25.90
CA GLY A 39 23.35 8.09 26.44
C GLY A 39 22.96 8.38 27.89
N SER A 40 23.87 8.97 28.68
CA SER A 40 23.59 9.36 30.08
C SER A 40 22.94 10.74 30.22
N THR A 41 23.15 11.63 29.24
CA THR A 41 22.68 13.02 29.29
C THR A 41 21.32 13.21 28.60
N LEU A 42 20.96 12.33 27.68
CA LEU A 42 19.67 12.36 27.02
C LEU A 42 18.58 11.74 27.91
N THR A 43 17.86 12.59 28.65
CA THR A 43 16.72 12.15 29.46
C THR A 43 15.62 11.57 28.54
N SER A 44 14.96 10.47 28.91
CA SER A 44 13.85 9.87 28.12
C SER A 44 12.77 10.89 27.74
N ARG A 45 12.52 11.88 28.61
CA ARG A 45 11.62 13.01 28.34
C ARG A 45 12.04 13.87 27.14
N MET A 46 13.34 14.05 26.89
CA MET A 46 13.84 14.78 25.71
C MET A 46 13.70 13.96 24.43
N LYS A 47 13.85 12.64 24.52
CA LYS A 47 13.62 11.70 23.40
C LYS A 47 12.14 11.62 23.01
N GLU A 48 11.24 11.75 23.97
CA GLU A 48 9.78 11.76 23.77
C GLU A 48 9.23 13.13 23.38
N ALA A 49 9.85 14.23 23.84
CA ALA A 49 9.39 15.60 23.55
C ALA A 49 9.75 16.09 22.14
N SER A 50 10.65 15.42 21.43
CA SER A 50 10.93 15.71 20.02
C SER A 50 9.87 15.07 19.13
N GLY A 51 8.94 15.87 18.57
CA GLY A 51 8.26 15.45 17.34
C GLY A 51 6.74 15.55 17.28
N LYS A 52 6.11 16.60 17.84
CA LYS A 52 4.69 16.88 17.50
C LYS A 52 4.53 17.58 16.15
N PHE A 53 5.51 18.38 15.78
CA PHE A 53 5.52 19.15 14.54
C PHE A 53 6.90 19.12 13.92
N PHE A 54 6.94 18.95 12.61
CA PHE A 54 8.14 19.01 11.80
C PHE A 54 8.00 20.22 10.88
N MET A 55 8.91 21.19 11.00
CA MET A 55 8.93 22.37 10.15
C MET A 55 9.97 22.16 9.07
N GLU A 56 9.51 21.94 7.85
CA GLU A 56 10.38 21.83 6.69
C GLU A 56 10.18 23.04 5.77
N PRO A 57 11.26 23.69 5.29
CA PRO A 57 11.15 24.81 4.35
C PRO A 57 10.83 24.37 2.91
N SER A 58 10.43 23.11 2.70
CA SER A 58 10.16 22.54 1.37
C SER A 58 8.67 22.22 1.20
N TYR A 59 8.13 22.56 0.02
CA TYR A 59 6.73 22.28 -0.33
C TYR A 59 6.53 20.89 -0.96
N ILE A 60 7.62 20.13 -1.14
CA ILE A 60 7.62 18.84 -1.87
C ILE A 60 6.63 17.85 -1.24
N PHE A 61 6.57 17.82 0.09
CA PHE A 61 5.70 16.92 0.85
C PHE A 61 4.22 17.32 0.79
N CYS A 62 3.93 18.62 0.69
CA CYS A 62 2.57 19.12 0.69
C CYS A 62 1.91 19.00 -0.68
N GLU A 63 2.64 19.30 -1.75
CA GLU A 63 2.07 19.39 -3.11
C GLU A 63 2.30 18.11 -3.94
N GLY A 64 3.10 17.16 -3.45
CA GLY A 64 3.31 15.87 -4.13
C GLY A 64 3.95 16.02 -5.51
N LEU A 65 4.91 16.95 -5.66
CA LEU A 65 5.52 17.29 -6.94
C LEU A 65 6.17 16.09 -7.61
N ILE A 66 6.00 16.02 -8.93
CA ILE A 66 6.78 15.15 -9.81
C ILE A 66 8.19 15.73 -10.02
N ASP A 67 9.11 14.87 -10.46
CA ASP A 67 10.44 15.31 -10.84
C ASP A 67 10.36 16.28 -12.03
N GLY A 68 11.11 17.38 -12.00
CA GLY A 68 10.99 18.46 -12.98
C GLY A 68 11.52 18.11 -14.37
N ARG A 69 12.29 17.01 -14.52
CA ARG A 69 12.80 16.55 -15.81
C ARG A 69 11.80 15.60 -16.47
N LEU A 70 11.11 16.10 -17.48
CA LEU A 70 10.11 15.35 -18.25
C LEU A 70 10.50 15.34 -19.73
N SER A 71 10.21 14.23 -20.38
CA SER A 71 10.31 14.09 -21.84
C SER A 71 9.14 13.26 -22.32
N TYR A 72 8.69 13.57 -23.54
CA TYR A 72 7.56 12.89 -24.16
C TYR A 72 7.90 12.58 -25.62
N GLN A 73 7.16 11.63 -26.20
CA GLN A 73 7.20 11.29 -27.62
C GLN A 73 8.58 10.88 -28.14
N GLY A 74 9.43 10.29 -27.29
CA GLY A 74 10.75 9.80 -27.68
C GLY A 74 11.80 10.90 -27.88
N MET A 75 11.54 12.16 -27.48
CA MET A 75 12.53 13.24 -27.56
C MET A 75 13.78 12.94 -26.70
N ASN A 76 13.61 12.19 -25.61
CA ASN A 76 14.72 11.69 -24.82
C ASN A 76 14.39 10.35 -24.15
N PRO A 77 14.77 9.21 -24.75
CA PRO A 77 14.40 7.89 -24.23
C PRO A 77 15.02 7.58 -22.86
N THR A 78 16.14 8.23 -22.51
CA THR A 78 16.77 8.03 -21.20
C THR A 78 15.95 8.63 -20.06
N ILE A 79 15.33 9.79 -20.30
CA ILE A 79 14.48 10.47 -19.32
C ILE A 79 13.12 9.77 -19.23
N GLU A 80 12.55 9.31 -20.34
CA GLU A 80 11.30 8.52 -20.34
C GLU A 80 11.45 7.23 -19.54
N LYS A 81 12.54 6.49 -19.73
CA LYS A 81 12.82 5.28 -18.94
C LYS A 81 12.96 5.56 -17.45
N LEU A 82 13.57 6.70 -17.08
CA LEU A 82 13.68 7.11 -15.68
C LEU A 82 12.31 7.52 -15.10
N MET A 83 11.47 8.18 -15.90
CA MET A 83 10.10 8.54 -15.52
C MET A 83 9.27 7.28 -15.24
N GLU A 84 9.30 6.33 -16.17
CA GLU A 84 8.58 5.05 -16.05
C GLU A 84 9.04 4.25 -14.83
N ALA A 85 10.35 4.16 -14.58
CA ALA A 85 10.89 3.49 -13.41
C ALA A 85 10.39 4.11 -12.09
N LYS A 86 10.27 5.44 -12.03
CA LYS A 86 9.73 6.15 -10.86
C LYS A 86 8.24 5.90 -10.68
N GLU A 87 7.46 5.89 -11.75
CA GLU A 87 6.04 5.56 -11.69
C GLU A 87 5.80 4.13 -11.21
N ASN A 88 6.57 3.16 -11.73
CA ASN A 88 6.48 1.77 -11.31
C ASN A 88 6.86 1.59 -9.83
N ALA A 89 7.87 2.30 -9.34
CA ALA A 89 8.22 2.29 -7.92
C ALA A 89 7.10 2.86 -7.02
N LYS A 90 6.39 3.89 -7.49
CA LYS A 90 5.22 4.43 -6.77
C LYS A 90 4.08 3.42 -6.71
N ARG A 91 3.77 2.74 -7.82
CA ARG A 91 2.74 1.69 -7.88
C ARG A 91 3.08 0.50 -6.98
N ALA A 92 4.32 0.01 -7.01
CA ALA A 92 4.73 -1.07 -6.13
C ALA A 92 4.54 -0.72 -4.64
N GLN A 93 4.77 0.53 -4.23
CA GLN A 93 4.56 0.98 -2.86
C GLN A 93 3.07 1.11 -2.48
N THR A 94 2.18 1.39 -3.43
CA THR A 94 0.74 1.38 -3.18
C THR A 94 0.22 -0.04 -3.07
N ASP A 95 0.67 -0.92 -3.96
CA ASP A 95 0.24 -2.31 -3.99
C ASP A 95 0.64 -3.05 -2.70
N ILE A 96 1.85 -2.82 -2.17
CA ILE A 96 2.30 -3.37 -0.88
C ILE A 96 1.41 -2.91 0.29
N LYS A 97 0.86 -1.69 0.24
CA LYS A 97 -0.06 -1.21 1.29
C LYS A 97 -1.45 -1.82 1.16
N GLU A 98 -1.86 -2.19 -0.03
CA GLU A 98 -3.16 -2.82 -0.31
C GLU A 98 -3.13 -4.33 -0.02
N GLU A 99 -1.98 -4.99 -0.24
CA GLU A 99 -1.71 -6.38 0.11
C GLU A 99 -1.37 -6.56 1.60
N LEU A 100 -2.09 -5.88 2.50
CA LEU A 100 -2.03 -6.23 3.92
C LEU A 100 -2.76 -7.56 4.13
N ASP A 101 -2.04 -8.56 4.64
CA ASP A 101 -2.58 -9.87 4.97
C ASP A 101 -3.77 -9.73 5.92
N VAL A 102 -4.94 -10.21 5.48
CA VAL A 102 -6.14 -10.25 6.31
C VAL A 102 -5.94 -11.32 7.37
N SER A 103 -6.04 -10.95 8.65
CA SER A 103 -5.93 -11.91 9.76
C SER A 103 -7.06 -12.94 9.70
N ASP A 104 -6.78 -14.19 10.10
CA ASP A 104 -7.76 -15.29 10.15
C ASP A 104 -9.04 -14.91 10.90
N GLU A 105 -8.93 -14.09 11.95
CA GLU A 105 -10.08 -13.59 12.72
C GLU A 105 -10.98 -12.68 11.87
N GLN A 106 -10.37 -11.79 11.09
CA GLN A 106 -11.09 -10.88 10.18
C GLN A 106 -11.75 -11.65 9.04
N MET A 107 -11.07 -12.66 8.48
CA MET A 107 -11.63 -13.56 7.46
C MET A 107 -12.82 -14.36 8.02
N ALA A 108 -12.72 -14.87 9.25
CA ALA A 108 -13.80 -15.59 9.90
C ALA A 108 -15.03 -14.70 10.15
N LEU A 109 -14.82 -13.44 10.53
CA LEU A 109 -15.90 -12.46 10.69
C LEU A 109 -16.58 -12.13 9.36
N TRP A 110 -15.80 -11.87 8.30
CA TRP A 110 -16.34 -11.60 6.97
C TRP A 110 -17.17 -12.79 6.44
N GLN A 111 -16.66 -14.01 6.60
CA GLN A 111 -17.40 -15.22 6.21
C GLN A 111 -18.71 -15.39 6.99
N LYS A 112 -18.73 -15.06 8.29
CA LYS A 112 -19.96 -15.07 9.10
C LYS A 112 -20.97 -14.05 8.56
N MET A 113 -20.54 -12.83 8.26
CA MET A 113 -21.42 -11.78 7.72
C MET A 113 -22.01 -12.17 6.36
N GLN A 114 -21.21 -12.73 5.45
CA GLN A 114 -21.69 -13.25 4.16
C GLN A 114 -22.73 -14.37 4.31
N LYS A 115 -22.50 -15.30 5.25
CA LYS A 115 -23.46 -16.38 5.56
C LYS A 115 -24.77 -15.84 6.14
N MET A 116 -24.75 -14.73 6.87
CA MET A 116 -25.97 -14.10 7.39
C MET A 116 -26.74 -13.39 6.28
N HIS A 117 -26.08 -12.61 5.42
CA HIS A 117 -26.72 -11.95 4.29
C HIS A 117 -27.37 -12.93 3.30
N SER A 118 -26.70 -14.06 3.00
CA SER A 118 -27.26 -15.09 2.12
C SER A 118 -28.44 -15.86 2.73
N LYS A 119 -28.54 -15.95 4.06
CA LYS A 119 -29.72 -16.52 4.74
C LYS A 119 -30.91 -15.57 4.75
N ILE A 120 -30.67 -14.27 4.89
CA ILE A 120 -31.71 -13.23 4.86
C ILE A 120 -32.33 -13.11 3.45
N ALA A 121 -31.53 -13.33 2.40
CA ALA A 121 -32.00 -13.32 1.01
C ALA A 121 -32.89 -14.53 0.65
N LYS A 122 -32.79 -15.65 1.38
CA LYS A 122 -33.61 -16.85 1.17
C LYS A 122 -34.90 -16.79 1.99
N LYS A 123 -35.85 -15.95 1.57
CA LYS A 123 -37.24 -16.08 2.03
C LYS A 123 -37.77 -17.46 1.59
N PRO A 124 -38.31 -18.30 2.49
CA PRO A 124 -38.92 -19.55 2.09
C PRO A 124 -40.21 -19.24 1.32
N GLN A 125 -40.23 -19.56 0.03
CA GLN A 125 -41.45 -19.65 -0.77
C GLN A 125 -42.26 -20.85 -0.24
N HIS A 126 -42.99 -20.64 0.86
CA HIS A 126 -43.92 -21.63 1.37
C HIS A 126 -45.05 -21.79 0.37
N LYS A 127 -45.06 -22.98 -0.23
CA LYS A 127 -46.03 -23.48 -1.20
C LYS A 127 -47.46 -23.37 -0.66
N ALA A 128 -48.27 -22.52 -1.28
CA ALA A 128 -49.72 -22.64 -1.22
C ALA A 128 -50.19 -23.39 -2.48
N ASN A 129 -50.53 -24.65 -2.29
CA ASN A 129 -51.29 -25.47 -3.22
C ASN A 129 -52.57 -24.76 -3.67
N ARG A 130 -52.69 -24.38 -4.95
CA ARG A 130 -53.99 -24.30 -5.64
C ARG A 130 -53.88 -24.86 -7.06
N LYS A 131 -54.20 -26.16 -7.10
CA LYS A 131 -54.89 -26.95 -8.13
C LYS A 131 -54.79 -26.47 -9.59
N SER A 132 -54.31 -27.38 -10.42
CA SER A 132 -54.59 -27.43 -11.85
C SER A 132 -56.09 -27.57 -12.10
N GLN A 133 -56.63 -26.73 -12.97
CA GLN A 133 -57.78 -27.09 -13.78
C GLN A 133 -57.47 -26.78 -15.25
N HIS A 134 -57.87 -27.75 -16.04
CA HIS A 134 -57.59 -27.98 -17.44
C HIS A 134 -58.55 -27.17 -18.31
N SER A 135 -58.06 -26.56 -19.38
CA SER A 135 -58.72 -26.51 -20.69
C SER A 135 -57.84 -25.72 -21.68
N LYS A 136 -57.51 -26.37 -22.79
CA LYS A 136 -56.90 -25.72 -23.95
C LYS A 136 -57.93 -24.81 -24.62
N THR A 137 -57.54 -23.62 -25.04
CA THR A 137 -57.92 -23.05 -26.35
C THR A 137 -56.91 -21.97 -26.74
N ASP A 138 -56.47 -22.04 -27.99
CA ASP A 138 -55.71 -21.00 -28.70
C ASP A 138 -56.47 -19.67 -28.72
N CYS A 139 -55.74 -18.60 -29.03
CA CYS A 139 -56.14 -17.35 -29.71
C CYS A 139 -55.91 -16.06 -28.90
N LYS A 140 -54.80 -15.39 -29.26
CA LYS A 140 -54.64 -13.96 -29.60
C LYS A 140 -54.96 -12.85 -28.57
N ASP A 141 -54.04 -11.88 -28.56
CA ASP A 141 -54.15 -10.47 -28.18
C ASP A 141 -53.86 -10.06 -26.72
N GLU A 142 -52.56 -9.87 -26.42
CA GLU A 142 -52.06 -8.99 -25.35
C GLU A 142 -51.05 -8.01 -26.00
N PRO A 143 -51.19 -6.68 -25.85
CA PRO A 143 -50.36 -5.72 -26.57
C PRO A 143 -48.95 -5.65 -25.95
N MET A 144 -47.93 -5.92 -26.75
CA MET A 144 -46.52 -5.75 -26.32
C MET A 144 -46.20 -4.27 -26.08
N GLU A 145 -45.59 -3.97 -24.92
CA GLU A 145 -45.16 -2.63 -24.55
C GLU A 145 -44.12 -2.07 -25.54
N LYS A 146 -44.33 -0.85 -26.02
CA LYS A 146 -43.45 -0.20 -27.00
C LYS A 146 -42.19 0.34 -26.31
N LYS A 147 -41.02 0.02 -26.87
CA LYS A 147 -39.73 0.55 -26.40
C LYS A 147 -39.69 2.09 -26.51
N PRO A 148 -39.14 2.80 -25.51
CA PRO A 148 -39.05 4.25 -25.54
C PRO A 148 -38.11 4.71 -26.66
N LYS A 149 -38.50 5.78 -27.36
CA LYS A 149 -37.70 6.39 -28.43
C LYS A 149 -36.77 7.47 -27.86
N PHE A 150 -35.60 7.61 -28.47
CA PHE A 150 -34.58 8.58 -28.10
C PHE A 150 -35.10 10.02 -28.32
N LEU A 151 -35.12 10.81 -27.26
CA LEU A 151 -35.45 12.24 -27.32
C LEU A 151 -34.17 13.03 -27.55
N LYS A 152 -34.17 13.93 -28.54
CA LYS A 152 -33.04 14.84 -28.75
C LYS A 152 -33.10 15.97 -27.70
N PRO A 153 -31.95 16.47 -27.23
CA PRO A 153 -31.90 17.63 -26.33
C PRO A 153 -32.49 18.88 -26.99
N VAL A 154 -33.04 19.77 -26.17
CA VAL A 154 -33.56 21.08 -26.59
C VAL A 154 -32.40 22.07 -26.64
N ASP A 155 -32.40 22.94 -27.66
CA ASP A 155 -31.41 24.01 -27.86
C ASP A 155 -31.35 25.03 -26.72
#